data_AF-A0A2U9IN46-F1
#
_entry.id   AF-A0A2U9IN46-F1
#
_cell.length_a   1.000
_cell.length_b   1.000
_cell.length_c   1.000
_cell.angle_alpha   90.00
_cell.angle_beta   90.00
_cell.angle_gamma   90.00
#
_symmetry.space_group_name_H-M   'P 1'
#
loop_
_entity.id
_entity.type
_entity.pdbx_description
1 polymer ?
#
loop_
_entity_poly.entity_id
_entity_poly.type
_entity_poly.pdbx_seq_one_letter_code
_entity_poly.pdbx_strand_id
1 'polypeptide(L)' 'MSSEEEKQERKDAEEKRWDKFTWGVVVGPLLFFFVLSLMLADYLSNFGPWRAVAPVIIGFAIFFFILGVFLRSKFGRLAI' A
#
# COMPACT_ATOMS: atom_id res chain seq x y z
N MET A 1 -11.50 12.26 -37.19
CA MET A 1 -10.69 11.71 -36.09
C MET A 1 -9.33 11.37 -36.67
N SER A 2 -8.29 12.05 -36.23
CA SER A 2 -6.93 11.89 -36.75
C SER A 2 -6.29 10.62 -36.15
N SER A 3 -5.47 9.89 -36.91
CA SER A 3 -4.68 8.76 -36.39
C SER A 3 -3.76 9.14 -35.22
N GLU A 4 -3.56 10.43 -34.96
CA GLU A 4 -2.83 10.93 -33.78
C GLU A 4 -3.70 10.96 -32.52
N GLU A 5 -5.01 11.23 -32.62
CA GLU A 5 -5.94 11.22 -31.49
C GLU A 5 -6.12 9.81 -30.92
N GLU A 6 -6.24 8.78 -31.80
CA GLU A 6 -6.30 7.38 -31.38
C GLU A 6 -5.00 6.89 -30.71
N LYS A 7 -3.85 7.43 -31.11
CA LYS A 7 -2.56 7.07 -30.49
C LYS A 7 -2.41 7.73 -29.11
N GLN A 8 -2.92 8.94 -28.94
CA GLN A 8 -2.91 9.66 -27.67
C GLN A 8 -3.83 8.98 -26.65
N GLU A 9 -5.07 8.63 -27.02
CA GLU A 9 -6.01 7.93 -26.12
C GLU A 9 -5.48 6.57 -25.64
N ARG A 10 -4.81 5.81 -26.52
CA ARG A 10 -4.20 4.52 -26.14
C ARG A 10 -3.07 4.70 -25.12
N LYS A 11 -2.21 5.71 -25.30
CA LYS A 11 -1.14 6.03 -24.34
C LYS A 11 -1.70 6.41 -22.97
N ASP A 12 -2.69 7.30 -22.93
CA ASP A 12 -3.32 7.72 -21.68
C ASP A 12 -4.02 6.54 -20.95
N ALA A 13 -4.63 5.63 -21.72
CA ALA A 13 -5.25 4.43 -21.17
C ALA A 13 -4.22 3.42 -20.61
N GLU A 14 -3.11 3.22 -21.31
CA GLU A 14 -2.00 2.37 -20.85
C GLU A 14 -1.32 2.93 -19.60
N GLU A 15 -1.09 4.24 -19.55
CA GLU A 15 -0.48 4.93 -18.42
C GLU A 15 -1.37 4.83 -17.17
N LYS A 16 -2.69 5.07 -17.31
CA LYS A 16 -3.66 4.88 -16.21
C LYS A 16 -3.72 3.44 -15.71
N ARG A 17 -3.57 2.45 -16.61
CA ARG A 17 -3.61 1.02 -16.25
C ARG A 17 -2.33 0.61 -15.53
N TRP A 18 -1.19 1.13 -15.97
CA TRP A 18 0.10 0.94 -15.32
C TRP A 18 0.12 1.53 -13.91
N ASP A 19 -0.41 2.74 -13.74
CA ASP A 19 -0.41 3.42 -12.44
C ASP A 19 -1.30 2.68 -11.41
N LYS A 20 -2.47 2.15 -11.84
CA LYS A 20 -3.32 1.28 -11.02
C LYS A 20 -2.66 -0.04 -10.63
N PHE A 21 -2.00 -0.71 -11.57
CA PHE A 21 -1.31 -1.97 -11.31
C PHE A 21 -0.18 -1.78 -10.30
N THR A 22 0.63 -0.74 -10.51
CA THR A 22 1.73 -0.37 -9.60
C THR A 22 1.19 0.01 -8.22
N TRP A 23 0.03 0.66 -8.14
CA TRP A 23 -0.67 0.90 -6.88
C TRP A 23 -1.06 -0.40 -6.16
N GLY A 24 -1.63 -1.36 -6.88
CA GLY A 24 -2.01 -2.66 -6.33
C GLY A 24 -0.81 -3.46 -5.80
N VAL A 25 0.29 -3.48 -6.53
CA VAL A 25 1.52 -4.22 -6.16
C VAL A 25 2.20 -3.62 -4.93
N VAL A 26 2.07 -2.31 -4.69
CA VAL A 26 2.67 -1.66 -3.51
C VAL A 26 1.72 -1.69 -2.31
N VAL A 27 0.46 -1.33 -2.52
CA VAL A 27 -0.52 -1.22 -1.41
C VAL A 27 -1.05 -2.57 -0.98
N GLY A 28 -1.13 -3.55 -1.88
CA GLY A 28 -1.56 -4.92 -1.58
C GLY A 28 -0.72 -5.59 -0.50
N PRO A 29 0.61 -5.72 -0.65
CA PRO A 29 1.50 -6.25 0.38
C PRO A 29 1.48 -5.44 1.67
N LEU A 30 1.32 -4.12 1.57
CA LEU A 30 1.26 -3.23 2.73
C LEU A 30 -0.01 -3.47 3.56
N LEU A 31 -1.16 -3.59 2.89
CA LEU A 31 -2.43 -3.97 3.52
C LEU A 31 -2.35 -5.38 4.12
N PHE A 32 -1.76 -6.33 3.40
CA PHE A 32 -1.60 -7.69 3.90
C PHE A 32 -0.73 -7.74 5.18
N PHE A 33 0.41 -7.05 5.17
CA PHE A 33 1.27 -6.90 6.34
C PHE A 33 0.53 -6.24 7.51
N PHE A 34 -0.27 -5.21 7.24
CA PHE A 34 -1.06 -4.53 8.25
C PHE A 34 -2.08 -5.47 8.91
N VAL A 35 -2.85 -6.22 8.11
CA VAL A 35 -3.83 -7.20 8.61
C VAL A 35 -3.14 -8.29 9.44
N LEU A 36 -2.04 -8.85 8.96
CA LEU A 36 -1.27 -9.84 9.72
C LEU A 36 -0.78 -9.28 11.06
N SER A 37 -0.33 -8.03 11.08
CA SER A 37 0.12 -7.38 12.30
C SER A 37 -1.01 -7.21 13.32
N LEU A 38 -2.22 -6.89 12.87
CA LEU A 38 -3.40 -6.82 13.73
C LEU A 38 -3.80 -8.20 14.28
N MET A 39 -3.80 -9.23 13.43
CA MET A 39 -4.09 -10.61 13.88
C MET A 39 -3.05 -11.10 14.89
N LEU A 40 -1.78 -10.78 14.68
CA LEU A 40 -0.71 -11.10 15.62
C LEU A 40 -0.89 -10.35 16.94
N ALA A 41 -1.22 -9.06 16.90
CA ALA A 41 -1.45 -8.27 18.11
C ALA A 41 -2.63 -8.79 18.93
N ASP A 42 -3.72 -9.20 18.26
CA ASP A 42 -4.87 -9.82 18.91
C ASP A 42 -4.49 -11.17 19.55
N TYR A 43 -3.77 -12.02 18.82
CA TYR A 43 -3.26 -13.28 19.36
C TYR A 43 -2.38 -13.07 20.60
N LEU A 44 -1.42 -12.15 20.54
CA LEU A 44 -0.51 -11.86 21.66
C LEU A 44 -1.20 -11.18 22.83
N SER A 45 -2.33 -10.49 22.60
CA SER A 45 -3.11 -9.89 23.67
C SER A 45 -3.73 -10.94 24.60
N ASN A 46 -3.99 -12.13 24.07
CA ASN A 46 -4.48 -13.29 24.82
C ASN A 46 -3.34 -14.09 25.49
N PHE A 47 -2.08 -13.81 25.17
CA PHE A 47 -0.90 -14.42 25.79
C PHE A 47 -0.30 -13.48 26.86
N GLY A 48 -0.52 -13.82 28.13
CA GLY A 48 -0.11 -13.02 29.29
C GLY A 48 1.30 -12.39 29.23
N PRO A 49 2.36 -13.14 28.88
CA PRO A 49 3.73 -12.61 28.80
C PRO A 49 3.94 -11.56 27.68
N TRP A 50 3.18 -11.64 26.60
CA TRP A 50 3.38 -10.85 25.39
C TRP A 50 2.35 -9.73 25.20
N ARG A 51 1.34 -9.65 26.07
CA ARG A 51 0.27 -8.64 26.00
C ARG A 51 0.80 -7.21 25.99
N ALA A 52 1.91 -6.94 26.69
CA ALA A 52 2.53 -5.62 26.71
C ALA A 52 3.10 -5.18 25.34
N VAL A 53 3.38 -6.14 24.45
CA VAL A 53 3.98 -5.90 23.13
C VAL A 53 2.92 -5.63 22.06
N ALA A 54 1.69 -6.13 22.23
CA ALA A 54 0.58 -5.90 21.30
C ALA A 54 0.37 -4.42 20.89
N PRO A 55 0.31 -3.44 21.81
CA PRO A 55 0.16 -2.03 21.41
C PRO A 55 1.34 -1.49 20.60
N VAL A 56 2.56 -2.01 20.83
CA VAL A 56 3.75 -1.64 20.04
C VAL A 56 3.62 -2.15 18.62
N ILE A 57 3.19 -3.40 18.44
CA ILE A 57 2.95 -4.01 17.11
C ILE A 57 1.90 -3.22 16.33
N ILE A 58 0.80 -2.84 16.99
CA ILE A 58 -0.26 -2.01 16.37
C ILE A 58 0.31 -0.66 15.94
N GLY A 59 1.08 0.00 16.82
CA GLY A 59 1.74 1.28 16.50
C GLY A 59 2.67 1.17 15.29
N PHE A 60 3.49 0.11 15.23
CA PHE A 60 4.35 -0.19 14.09
C PHE A 60 3.54 -0.42 12.80
N ALA A 61 2.49 -1.24 12.86
CA ALA A 61 1.65 -1.52 11.71
C ALA A 61 1.05 -0.23 11.12
N ILE A 62 0.49 0.63 11.97
CA ILE A 62 -0.08 1.93 11.57
C ILE A 62 1.00 2.83 10.97
N PHE A 63 2.15 2.96 11.64
CA PHE A 63 3.24 3.81 11.19
C PHE A 63 3.74 3.40 9.80
N PHE A 64 4.06 2.11 9.61
CA PHE A 64 4.56 1.61 8.33
C PHE A 64 3.50 1.65 7.23
N PHE A 65 2.22 1.44 7.56
CA PHE A 65 1.14 1.58 6.59
C PHE A 65 1.02 3.03 6.10
N ILE A 66 0.95 4.00 7.01
CA ILE A 66 0.87 5.42 6.67
C ILE A 66 2.10 5.85 5.89
N LEU A 67 3.30 5.47 6.37
CA LEU A 67 4.55 5.85 5.74
C LEU A 67 4.69 5.24 4.34
N GLY A 68 4.34 3.96 4.15
CA GLY A 68 4.38 3.32 2.84
C GLY A 68 3.40 3.93 1.83
N VAL A 69 2.17 4.23 2.26
CA VAL A 69 1.18 4.94 1.43
C VAL A 69 1.66 6.37 1.10
N PHE A 70 2.21 7.09 2.09
CA PHE A 70 2.72 8.45 1.92
C PHE A 70 3.91 8.49 0.96
N LEU A 71 4.87 7.57 1.12
CA LEU A 71 6.02 7.44 0.22
C LEU A 71 5.56 7.14 -1.20
N ARG A 72 4.60 6.23 -1.42
CA ARG A 72 4.06 6.00 -2.78
C ARG A 72 3.34 7.23 -3.32
N SER A 73 2.59 7.97 -2.51
CA SER A 73 1.90 9.20 -2.96
C SER A 73 2.86 10.31 -3.38
N LYS A 74 4.01 10.44 -2.69
CA LYS A 74 5.06 11.45 -2.97
C LYS A 74 6.02 11.02 -4.08
N PHE A 75 6.56 9.81 -4.01
CA PHE A 75 7.56 9.29 -4.95
C PHE A 75 6.94 8.62 -6.18
N GLY A 76 5.66 8.27 -6.11
CA GLY A 76 4.93 7.76 -7.25
C GLY A 76 4.73 8.74 -8.39
N ARG A 77 4.79 10.03 -8.08
CA ARG A 77 4.79 11.13 -9.05
C ARG A 77 6.17 11.50 -9.60
N LEU A 78 7.24 10.90 -9.05
CA LEU A 78 8.62 11.10 -9.51
C LEU A 78 9.09 9.96 -10.44
N ALA A 79 8.37 8.84 -10.47
CA ALA A 79 8.65 7.68 -11.33
C ALA A 79 7.82 7.68 -12.63
N ILE A 80 6.99 8.71 -12.83
CA ILE A 80 6.29 9.07 -14.07
C ILE A 80 6.88 10.41 -14.50
#